data_AF-A0A6A6I0H6-F1
#
_entry.id   AF-A0A6A6I0H6-F1
#
_cell.length_a   1.000
_cell.length_b   1.000
_cell.length_c   1.000
_cell.angle_alpha   90.00
_cell.angle_beta   90.00
_cell.angle_gamma   90.00
#
_symmetry.space_group_name_H-M   'P 1'
#
loop_
_entity.id
_entity.type
_entity.pdbx_description
1 polymer ?
#
loop_
_entity_poly.entity_id
_entity_poly.type
_entity_poly.pdbx_seq_one_letter_code
_entity_poly.pdbx_strand_id
1 'polypeptide(L)'
;MAPAATISQPTLTLAGARTTLAAAEQHALEIGVPMNIAIMDSHTHLLAFTRMDGAKITSINIALDKAFTAAGHRVPTSAYKENVWPGGMAFGIGNTNGGRFCTIGGGVPIIDDDGRILGAVGCSTGTPAEDEEVANAGRDAVLGLIREEKENEKWTEVMEALEKEREREWKRVRKEITPPADPPVEEMMQ
;
A
#
# COMPACT_ATOMS: atom_id res chain seq x y z
N MET A 1 26.27 8.50 -10.64
CA MET A 1 25.67 9.75 -10.10
C MET A 1 26.20 9.95 -8.69
N ALA A 2 26.40 11.20 -8.26
CA ALA A 2 26.68 11.48 -6.85
C ALA A 2 25.48 11.05 -5.98
N PRO A 3 25.70 10.55 -4.75
CA PRO A 3 24.60 10.15 -3.87
C PRO A 3 23.74 11.38 -3.53
N ALA A 4 22.41 11.22 -3.61
CA ALA A 4 21.47 12.25 -3.19
C ALA A 4 21.45 12.37 -1.66
N ALA A 5 21.30 13.59 -1.13
CA ALA A 5 21.20 13.82 0.31
C ALA A 5 19.83 13.41 0.90
N THR A 6 18.82 13.22 0.05
CA THR A 6 17.46 12.81 0.42
C THR A 6 16.88 11.83 -0.59
N ILE A 7 15.88 11.07 -0.14
CA ILE A 7 15.05 10.20 -1.00
C ILE A 7 13.57 10.44 -0.68
N SER A 8 12.70 10.16 -1.63
CA SER A 8 11.25 10.06 -1.38
C SER A 8 10.89 8.61 -1.10
N GLN A 9 10.14 8.36 -0.03
CA GLN A 9 9.67 7.04 0.35
C GLN A 9 8.14 7.03 0.34
N PRO A 10 7.48 6.21 -0.49
CA PRO A 10 6.03 6.05 -0.39
C PRO A 10 5.66 5.42 0.95
N THR A 11 4.49 5.77 1.46
CA THR A 11 3.95 5.22 2.71
C THR A 11 2.45 5.00 2.55
N LEU A 12 1.93 4.00 3.24
CA LEU A 12 0.52 3.69 3.23
C LEU A 12 -0.28 4.85 3.85
N THR A 13 -1.38 5.22 3.21
CA THR A 13 -2.33 6.20 3.76
C THR A 13 -3.27 5.54 4.77
N LEU A 14 -4.00 6.33 5.56
CA LEU A 14 -5.09 5.79 6.38
C LEU A 14 -6.18 5.09 5.54
N ALA A 15 -6.44 5.57 4.32
CA ALA A 15 -7.39 4.94 3.41
C ALA A 15 -6.91 3.55 2.99
N GLY A 16 -5.65 3.44 2.56
CA GLY A 16 -5.02 2.15 2.27
C GLY A 16 -5.03 1.22 3.49
N ALA A 17 -4.71 1.75 4.67
CA ALA A 17 -4.73 0.98 5.91
C ALA A 17 -6.12 0.45 6.27
N ARG A 18 -7.19 1.22 6.01
CA ARG A 18 -8.58 0.77 6.21
C ARG A 18 -8.98 -0.33 5.22
N THR A 19 -8.57 -0.22 3.95
CA THR A 19 -8.75 -1.29 2.96
C THR A 19 -8.04 -2.57 3.39
N THR A 20 -6.78 -2.46 3.82
CA THR A 20 -6.02 -3.60 4.36
C THR A 20 -6.71 -4.23 5.56
N LEU A 21 -7.13 -3.41 6.53
CA LEU A 21 -7.77 -3.87 7.76
C LEU A 21 -9.09 -4.59 7.49
N ALA A 22 -9.95 -4.03 6.65
CA ALA A 22 -11.26 -4.60 6.32
C ALA A 22 -11.13 -5.96 5.63
N ALA A 23 -10.18 -6.11 4.69
CA ALA A 23 -9.94 -7.39 4.02
C ALA A 23 -9.40 -8.46 4.98
N ALA A 24 -8.50 -8.08 5.89
CA ALA A 24 -8.00 -8.98 6.94
C ALA A 24 -9.11 -9.38 7.93
N GLU A 25 -9.94 -8.44 8.38
CA GLU A 25 -11.10 -8.75 9.24
C GLU A 25 -12.07 -9.71 8.55
N GLN A 26 -12.37 -9.47 7.27
CA GLN A 26 -13.24 -10.33 6.48
C GLN A 26 -12.69 -11.76 6.38
N HIS A 27 -11.39 -11.91 6.11
CA HIS A 27 -10.78 -13.23 6.05
C HIS A 27 -10.73 -13.94 7.41
N ALA A 28 -10.47 -13.20 8.49
CA ALA A 28 -10.53 -13.72 9.86
C ALA A 28 -11.93 -14.27 10.21
N LEU A 29 -12.99 -13.60 9.73
CA LEU A 29 -14.37 -14.09 9.86
C LEU A 29 -14.62 -15.37 9.05
N GLU A 30 -14.08 -15.46 7.83
CA GLU A 30 -14.22 -16.63 6.96
C GLU A 30 -13.61 -17.91 7.56
N ILE A 31 -12.45 -17.78 8.20
CA ILE A 31 -11.77 -18.91 8.85
C ILE A 31 -12.26 -19.15 10.29
N GLY A 32 -13.15 -18.29 10.81
CA GLY A 32 -13.70 -18.42 12.16
C GLY A 32 -12.69 -18.15 13.29
N VAL A 33 -11.65 -17.37 13.03
CA VAL A 33 -10.60 -17.04 14.01
C VAL A 33 -10.59 -15.52 14.25
N PRO A 34 -11.22 -15.02 15.33
CA PRO A 34 -11.20 -13.58 15.62
C PRO A 34 -9.78 -13.12 15.95
N MET A 35 -9.30 -12.02 15.33
CA MET A 35 -7.90 -11.58 15.43
C MET A 35 -7.73 -10.17 16.00
N ASN A 36 -6.52 -9.93 16.52
CA ASN A 36 -5.96 -8.58 16.60
C ASN A 36 -5.22 -8.31 15.29
N ILE A 37 -5.50 -7.18 14.66
CA ILE A 37 -4.91 -6.81 13.36
C ILE A 37 -4.35 -5.40 13.47
N ALA A 38 -3.06 -5.25 13.17
CA ALA A 38 -2.32 -4.01 13.21
C ALA A 38 -1.79 -3.65 11.82
N ILE A 39 -2.02 -2.41 11.39
CA ILE A 39 -1.48 -1.88 10.14
C ILE A 39 -0.48 -0.77 10.44
N MET A 40 0.74 -0.91 9.94
CA MET A 40 1.79 0.09 10.08
C MET A 40 2.17 0.71 8.73
N ASP A 41 2.67 1.94 8.80
CA ASP A 41 3.23 2.68 7.68
C ASP A 41 4.68 2.22 7.37
N SER A 42 5.31 2.79 6.34
CA SER A 42 6.68 2.41 5.95
C SER A 42 7.77 2.82 6.96
N HIS A 43 7.41 3.61 7.97
CA HIS A 43 8.28 4.09 9.04
C HIS A 43 7.97 3.41 10.38
N THR A 44 7.22 2.30 10.36
CA THR A 44 6.87 1.47 11.53
C THR A 44 5.93 2.15 12.54
N HIS A 45 5.18 3.16 12.09
CA HIS A 45 4.16 3.83 12.88
C HIS A 45 2.78 3.23 12.63
N LEU A 46 1.99 3.12 13.69
CA LEU A 46 0.64 2.56 13.63
C LEU A 46 -0.30 3.50 12.85
N LEU A 47 -1.00 2.95 11.87
CA LEU A 47 -2.04 3.65 11.11
C LEU A 47 -3.45 3.22 11.55
N ALA A 48 -3.64 1.92 11.74
CA ALA A 48 -4.93 1.35 12.10
C ALA A 48 -4.74 0.08 12.94
N PHE A 49 -5.69 -0.17 13.83
CA PHE A 49 -5.71 -1.36 14.67
C PHE A 49 -7.16 -1.77 14.94
N THR A 50 -7.41 -3.08 14.94
CA THR A 50 -8.66 -3.67 15.42
C THR A 50 -8.37 -4.81 16.38
N ARG A 51 -9.28 -5.02 17.32
CA ARG A 51 -9.37 -6.25 18.10
C ARG A 51 -10.77 -6.77 17.92
N MET A 52 -10.90 -7.84 17.14
CA MET A 52 -12.18 -8.52 16.96
C MET A 52 -12.68 -9.09 18.29
N ASP A 53 -13.99 -9.17 18.45
CA ASP A 53 -14.59 -9.80 19.62
C ASP A 53 -14.20 -11.28 19.69
N GLY A 54 -13.75 -11.72 20.87
CA GLY A 54 -13.22 -13.07 21.07
C GLY A 54 -11.72 -13.24 20.74
N ALA A 55 -11.06 -12.23 20.17
CA ALA A 55 -9.61 -12.26 19.95
C ALA A 55 -8.84 -12.26 21.29
N LYS A 56 -7.67 -12.91 21.33
CA LYS A 56 -6.86 -13.03 22.55
C LYS A 56 -6.36 -11.65 22.99
N ILE A 57 -6.58 -11.28 24.26
CA ILE A 57 -6.11 -10.00 24.81
C ILE A 57 -4.57 -9.91 24.79
N THR A 58 -3.89 -11.03 25.03
CA THR A 58 -2.42 -11.12 24.98
C THR A 58 -1.86 -10.94 23.56
N SER A 59 -2.70 -11.01 22.54
CA SER A 59 -2.30 -10.86 21.14
C SER A 59 -2.30 -9.41 20.63
N ILE A 60 -2.76 -8.44 21.45
CA ILE A 60 -2.75 -7.01 21.07
C ILE A 60 -1.32 -6.56 20.70
N ASN A 61 -0.38 -6.68 21.64
CA ASN A 61 1.00 -6.27 21.40
C ASN A 61 1.70 -7.18 20.38
N ILE A 62 1.34 -8.46 20.34
CA ILE A 62 1.93 -9.40 19.37
C ILE A 62 1.60 -8.97 17.93
N ALA A 63 0.35 -8.59 17.65
CA ALA A 63 -0.03 -8.08 16.32
C ALA A 63 0.74 -6.79 15.96
N LEU A 64 0.83 -5.85 16.91
CA LEU A 64 1.61 -4.61 16.74
C LEU A 64 3.09 -4.90 16.44
N ASP A 65 3.71 -5.81 17.18
CA ASP A 65 5.14 -6.11 17.06
C ASP A 65 5.46 -6.95 15.82
N LYS A 66 4.53 -7.80 15.38
CA LYS A 66 4.60 -8.46 14.07
C LYS A 66 4.58 -7.47 12.91
N ALA A 67 3.64 -6.51 12.93
CA ALA A 67 3.59 -5.44 11.92
C ALA A 67 4.86 -4.58 11.94
N PHE A 68 5.32 -4.18 13.13
CA PHE A 68 6.56 -3.42 13.33
C PHE A 68 7.76 -4.12 12.71
N THR A 69 7.93 -5.40 13.02
CA THR A 69 9.05 -6.19 12.53
C THR A 69 9.00 -6.34 11.01
N ALA A 70 7.83 -6.65 10.46
CA ALA A 70 7.65 -6.80 9.02
C ALA A 70 7.88 -5.48 8.26
N ALA A 71 7.40 -4.35 8.76
CA ALA A 71 7.64 -3.03 8.14
C ALA A 71 9.13 -2.65 8.20
N GLY A 72 9.77 -2.82 9.36
CA GLY A 72 11.15 -2.41 9.57
C GLY A 72 12.17 -3.27 8.84
N HIS A 73 12.00 -4.60 8.86
CA HIS A 73 12.92 -5.54 8.21
C HIS A 73 12.53 -5.93 6.78
N ARG A 74 11.34 -5.53 6.33
CA ARG A 74 10.85 -5.71 4.95
C ARG A 74 10.81 -7.18 4.51
N VAL A 75 10.62 -8.08 5.46
CA VAL A 75 10.42 -9.51 5.25
C VAL A 75 9.31 -10.01 6.17
N PRO A 76 8.61 -11.09 5.79
CA PRO A 76 7.66 -11.73 6.69
C PRO A 76 8.34 -12.18 7.98
N THR A 77 7.66 -12.00 9.11
CA THR A 77 8.12 -12.47 10.43
C THR A 77 8.38 -13.98 10.48
N SER A 78 7.69 -14.76 9.64
CA SER A 78 7.88 -16.20 9.46
C SER A 78 9.29 -16.56 8.97
N ALA A 79 9.99 -15.65 8.27
CA ALA A 79 11.34 -15.86 7.78
C ALA A 79 12.38 -16.10 8.90
N TYR A 80 12.08 -15.67 10.13
CA TYR A 80 12.97 -15.80 11.27
C TYR A 80 12.84 -17.12 12.02
N LYS A 81 11.78 -17.90 11.78
CA LYS A 81 11.40 -19.07 12.59
C LYS A 81 12.54 -20.06 12.83
N GLU A 82 13.37 -20.33 11.82
CA GLU A 82 14.43 -21.34 11.90
C GLU A 82 15.75 -20.81 12.49
N ASN A 83 15.98 -19.50 12.47
CA ASN A 83 17.29 -18.90 12.77
C ASN A 83 17.44 -18.35 14.19
N VAL A 84 16.36 -18.36 14.97
CA VAL A 84 16.27 -17.66 16.26
C VAL A 84 16.43 -18.56 17.48
N TRP A 85 16.64 -19.86 17.25
CA TRP A 85 16.89 -20.85 18.30
C TRP A 85 18.35 -20.80 18.79
N PRO A 86 18.66 -21.30 20.01
CA PRO A 86 20.03 -21.38 20.51
C PRO A 86 20.98 -22.01 19.49
N GLY A 87 22.06 -21.30 19.15
CA GLY A 87 23.03 -21.71 18.12
C GLY A 87 22.72 -21.21 16.70
N GLY A 88 21.53 -20.63 16.46
CA GLY A 88 21.17 -19.99 15.20
C GLY A 88 21.77 -18.58 15.06
N MET A 89 21.92 -18.12 13.81
CA MET A 89 22.56 -16.82 13.50
C MET A 89 21.81 -15.61 14.07
N ALA A 90 20.50 -15.73 14.31
CA ALA A 90 19.65 -14.68 14.85
C ALA A 90 19.20 -14.96 16.29
N PHE A 91 19.89 -15.86 17.01
CA PHE A 91 19.59 -16.14 18.41
C PHE A 91 19.63 -14.86 19.25
N GLY A 92 18.54 -14.57 19.96
CA GLY A 92 18.41 -13.37 20.79
C GLY A 92 17.98 -12.09 20.06
N ILE A 93 17.73 -12.13 18.73
CA ILE A 93 17.26 -10.95 17.97
C ILE A 93 15.95 -10.37 18.53
N GLY A 94 15.10 -11.22 19.15
CA GLY A 94 13.87 -10.81 19.84
C GLY A 94 14.09 -9.77 20.94
N ASN A 95 15.28 -9.71 21.54
CA ASN A 95 15.62 -8.74 22.59
C ASN A 95 15.98 -7.35 22.06
N THR A 96 16.15 -7.21 20.74
CA THR A 96 16.41 -5.90 20.10
C THR A 96 15.14 -5.05 20.08
N ASN A 97 15.28 -3.76 19.74
CA ASN A 97 14.13 -2.84 19.59
C ASN A 97 13.23 -2.77 20.84
N GLY A 98 13.82 -2.92 22.04
CA GLY A 98 13.07 -2.93 23.30
C GLY A 98 12.17 -4.16 23.47
N GLY A 99 12.50 -5.29 22.83
CA GLY A 99 11.72 -6.52 22.91
C GLY A 99 10.63 -6.66 21.84
N ARG A 100 10.54 -5.70 20.90
CA ARG A 100 9.47 -5.64 19.89
C ARG A 100 9.72 -6.51 18.66
N PHE A 101 10.90 -7.10 18.54
CA PHE A 101 11.25 -7.88 17.35
C PHE A 101 10.56 -9.25 17.41
N CYS A 102 9.54 -9.45 16.57
CA CYS A 102 8.75 -10.67 16.54
C CYS A 102 9.29 -11.67 15.50
N THR A 103 9.49 -12.91 15.93
CA THR A 103 10.09 -13.98 15.12
C THR A 103 9.09 -15.08 14.75
N ILE A 104 7.81 -14.83 15.02
CA ILE A 104 6.68 -15.76 14.82
C ILE A 104 5.82 -15.22 13.68
N GLY A 105 5.46 -16.09 12.73
CA GLY A 105 4.65 -15.76 11.54
C GLY A 105 3.34 -15.04 11.86
N GLY A 106 2.90 -14.18 10.94
CA GLY A 106 1.71 -13.33 11.06
C GLY A 106 1.96 -11.84 10.80
N GLY A 107 3.21 -11.41 10.75
CA GLY A 107 3.63 -10.10 10.23
C GLY A 107 4.08 -10.22 8.78
N VAL A 108 3.48 -9.43 7.88
CA VAL A 108 3.71 -9.46 6.44
C VAL A 108 3.94 -8.03 5.91
N PRO A 109 5.03 -7.77 5.17
CA PRO A 109 5.30 -6.46 4.60
C PRO A 109 4.42 -6.18 3.37
N ILE A 110 4.05 -4.91 3.18
CA ILE A 110 3.37 -4.41 1.98
C ILE A 110 4.43 -3.71 1.13
N ILE A 111 4.84 -4.37 0.04
CA ILE A 111 5.90 -3.89 -0.85
C ILE A 111 5.28 -3.71 -2.24
N ASP A 112 5.50 -2.56 -2.86
CA ASP A 112 5.01 -2.30 -4.22
C ASP A 112 5.84 -3.04 -5.29
N ASP A 113 5.35 -2.99 -6.53
CA ASP A 113 6.01 -3.64 -7.67
C ASP A 113 7.42 -3.07 -7.96
N ASP A 114 7.75 -1.89 -7.43
CA ASP A 114 9.08 -1.26 -7.53
C ASP A 114 10.02 -1.68 -6.38
N GLY A 115 9.57 -2.57 -5.48
CA GLY A 115 10.35 -3.04 -4.33
C GLY A 115 10.39 -2.06 -3.15
N ARG A 116 9.54 -1.03 -3.13
CA ARG A 116 9.49 -0.04 -2.04
C ARG A 116 8.52 -0.51 -0.96
N ILE A 117 8.97 -0.45 0.29
CA ILE A 117 8.13 -0.71 1.45
C ILE A 117 7.09 0.42 1.59
N LEU A 118 5.82 0.04 1.65
CA LEU A 118 4.69 0.94 1.88
C LEU A 118 4.20 0.88 3.34
N GLY A 119 4.36 -0.28 3.98
CA GLY A 119 3.88 -0.54 5.32
C GLY A 119 3.89 -2.03 5.63
N ALA A 120 3.14 -2.46 6.65
CA ALA A 120 2.99 -3.88 6.97
C ALA A 120 1.67 -4.18 7.68
N VAL A 121 1.28 -5.45 7.61
CA VAL A 121 0.15 -6.03 8.33
C VAL A 121 0.68 -6.98 9.38
N GLY A 122 0.13 -6.93 10.59
CA GLY A 122 0.42 -7.87 11.66
C GLY A 122 -0.86 -8.42 12.25
N CYS A 123 -1.03 -9.75 12.19
CA CYS A 123 -2.19 -10.43 12.74
C CYS A 123 -1.76 -11.36 13.88
N SER A 124 -2.59 -11.44 14.92
CA SER A 124 -2.39 -12.38 16.00
C SER A 124 -3.70 -12.80 16.66
N THR A 125 -3.93 -14.11 16.69
CA THR A 125 -4.73 -14.87 17.68
C THR A 125 -4.70 -16.36 17.33
N GLY A 126 -4.62 -16.70 16.05
CA GLY A 126 -4.61 -18.07 15.56
C GLY A 126 -3.25 -18.76 15.73
N THR A 127 -3.04 -19.78 14.92
CA THR A 127 -1.72 -20.34 14.65
C THR A 127 -0.89 -19.36 13.81
N PRO A 128 0.45 -19.47 13.79
CA PRO A 128 1.27 -18.61 12.95
C PRO A 128 0.92 -18.65 11.46
N ALA A 129 0.40 -19.79 10.98
CA ALA A 129 -0.05 -19.94 9.59
C ALA A 129 -1.36 -19.19 9.33
N GLU A 130 -2.36 -19.34 10.19
CA GLU A 130 -3.63 -18.60 10.11
C GLU A 130 -3.39 -17.09 10.24
N ASP A 131 -2.52 -16.67 11.17
CA ASP A 131 -2.14 -15.27 11.34
C ASP A 131 -1.52 -14.71 10.04
N GLU A 132 -0.67 -15.50 9.36
CA GLU A 132 -0.03 -15.08 8.11
C GLU A 132 -1.01 -15.08 6.93
N GLU A 133 -1.93 -16.03 6.87
CA GLU A 133 -3.01 -16.09 5.87
C GLU A 133 -3.88 -14.82 5.92
N VAL A 134 -4.35 -14.44 7.12
CA VAL A 134 -5.11 -13.20 7.35
C VAL A 134 -4.31 -11.95 7.01
N ALA A 135 -3.03 -11.90 7.39
CA ALA A 135 -2.17 -10.78 7.05
C ALA A 135 -1.95 -10.65 5.53
N ASN A 136 -1.81 -11.77 4.82
CA ASN A 136 -1.69 -11.81 3.36
C ASN A 136 -2.98 -11.31 2.68
N ALA A 137 -4.16 -11.71 3.14
CA ALA A 137 -5.43 -11.22 2.60
C ALA A 137 -5.53 -9.68 2.65
N GLY A 138 -5.14 -9.08 3.79
CA GLY A 138 -5.06 -7.63 3.93
C GLY A 138 -4.03 -6.97 3.02
N ARG A 139 -2.81 -7.54 2.92
CA ARG A 139 -1.76 -7.05 2.02
C ARG A 139 -2.22 -7.08 0.57
N ASP A 140 -2.78 -8.20 0.12
CA ASP A 140 -3.12 -8.44 -1.28
C ASP A 140 -4.25 -7.52 -1.73
N ALA A 141 -5.23 -7.27 -0.87
CA ALA A 141 -6.31 -6.31 -1.14
C ALA A 141 -5.77 -4.89 -1.42
N VAL A 142 -4.85 -4.39 -0.58
CA VAL A 142 -4.33 -3.03 -0.78
C VAL A 142 -3.35 -2.94 -1.95
N LEU A 143 -2.59 -3.99 -2.24
CA LEU A 143 -1.78 -4.05 -3.45
C LEU A 143 -2.64 -4.08 -4.73
N GLY A 144 -3.81 -4.75 -4.69
CA GLY A 144 -4.81 -4.69 -5.74
C GLY A 144 -5.30 -3.25 -5.98
N LEU A 145 -5.73 -2.57 -4.91
CA LEU A 145 -6.16 -1.17 -4.98
C LEU A 145 -5.09 -0.25 -5.58
N ILE A 146 -3.84 -0.39 -5.14
CA ILE A 146 -2.74 0.44 -5.65
C ILE A 146 -2.51 0.21 -7.16
N ARG A 147 -2.66 -1.03 -7.64
CA ARG A 147 -2.53 -1.34 -9.07
C ARG A 147 -3.68 -0.70 -9.87
N GLU A 148 -4.90 -0.75 -9.34
CA GLU A 148 -6.06 -0.10 -9.95
C GLU A 148 -5.89 1.42 -10.00
N GLU A 149 -5.41 2.05 -8.92
CA GLU A 149 -5.11 3.49 -8.87
C GLU A 149 -4.08 3.89 -9.94
N LYS A 150 -2.97 3.15 -10.05
CA LYS A 150 -1.94 3.39 -11.07
C LYS A 150 -2.48 3.22 -12.50
N GLU A 151 -3.35 2.24 -12.73
CA GLU A 151 -3.98 2.05 -14.04
C GLU A 151 -4.91 3.21 -14.38
N ASN A 152 -5.71 3.68 -13.42
CA ASN A 152 -6.62 4.81 -13.59
C ASN A 152 -5.87 6.12 -13.86
N GLU A 153 -4.75 6.37 -13.18
CA GLU A 153 -3.87 7.52 -13.43
C GLU A 153 -3.35 7.48 -14.87
N LYS A 154 -2.84 6.33 -15.33
CA LYS A 154 -2.35 6.15 -16.69
C LYS A 154 -3.42 6.44 -17.75
N TRP A 155 -4.65 5.95 -17.55
CA TRP A 155 -5.75 6.23 -18.47
C TRP A 155 -6.14 7.71 -18.47
N THR A 156 -6.10 8.36 -17.31
CA THR A 156 -6.37 9.80 -17.20
C THR A 156 -5.37 10.61 -18.04
N GLU A 157 -4.07 10.29 -17.93
CA GLU A 157 -3.02 10.93 -18.74
C GLU A 157 -3.24 10.74 -20.25
N VAL A 158 -3.63 9.53 -20.68
CA VAL A 158 -3.94 9.23 -22.09
C VAL A 158 -5.13 10.05 -22.58
N MET A 159 -6.21 10.12 -21.80
CA MET A 159 -7.41 10.88 -22.16
C MET A 159 -7.14 12.38 -22.25
N GLU A 160 -6.36 12.94 -21.32
CA GLU A 160 -5.93 14.33 -21.39
C GLU A 160 -5.07 14.62 -22.63
N ALA A 161 -4.19 13.69 -23.02
CA ALA A 161 -3.38 13.83 -24.23
C ALA A 161 -4.24 13.82 -25.49
N LEU A 162 -5.19 12.88 -25.59
CA LEU A 162 -6.13 12.79 -26.72
C LEU A 162 -7.02 14.02 -26.82
N GLU A 163 -7.50 14.56 -25.70
CA GLU A 163 -8.30 15.78 -25.69
C GLU A 163 -7.51 17.00 -26.16
N LYS A 164 -6.24 17.14 -25.72
CA LYS A 164 -5.33 18.19 -26.19
C LYS A 164 -5.05 18.07 -27.69
N GLU A 165 -4.88 16.85 -28.20
CA GLU A 165 -4.67 16.60 -29.63
C GLU A 165 -5.92 16.94 -30.45
N ARG A 166 -7.09 16.48 -30.01
CA ARG A 166 -8.39 16.82 -30.61
C ARG A 166 -8.62 18.33 -30.64
N GLU A 167 -8.30 19.05 -29.56
CA GLU A 167 -8.45 20.51 -29.50
C GLU A 167 -7.48 21.22 -30.47
N ARG A 168 -6.24 20.75 -30.59
CA ARG A 168 -5.27 21.28 -31.56
C ARG A 168 -5.72 21.07 -33.00
N GLU A 169 -6.18 19.86 -33.31
CA GLU A 169 -6.72 19.54 -34.63
C GLU A 169 -7.96 20.37 -34.95
N TRP A 170 -8.88 20.51 -33.99
CA TRP A 170 -10.06 21.36 -34.16
C TRP A 170 -9.68 22.82 -34.39
N LYS A 171 -8.71 23.37 -33.65
CA LYS A 171 -8.20 24.74 -33.88
C LYS A 171 -7.60 24.90 -35.28
N ARG A 172 -6.88 23.89 -35.79
CA ARG A 172 -6.35 23.87 -37.17
C ARG A 172 -7.47 23.86 -38.20
N VAL A 173 -8.38 22.88 -38.12
CA VAL A 173 -9.50 22.73 -39.06
C VAL A 173 -10.39 23.97 -39.05
N ARG A 174 -10.72 24.49 -37.86
CA ARG A 174 -11.52 25.72 -37.71
C ARG A 174 -10.90 26.90 -38.45
N LYS A 175 -9.57 27.05 -38.42
CA LYS A 175 -8.87 28.12 -39.15
C LYS A 175 -9.01 27.97 -40.67
N GLU A 176 -9.06 26.74 -41.18
CA GLU A 176 -9.21 26.46 -42.61
C GLU A 176 -10.64 26.64 -43.12
N ILE A 177 -11.65 26.36 -42.29
CA ILE A 177 -13.08 26.43 -42.68
C ILE A 177 -13.77 27.75 -42.29
N THR A 178 -13.09 28.66 -41.59
CA THR A 178 -13.66 29.98 -41.28
C THR A 178 -13.60 30.83 -42.56
N PRO A 179 -14.75 31.24 -43.14
CA PRO A 179 -14.75 32.09 -44.33
C PRO A 179 -14.03 33.42 -44.02
N PRO A 180 -13.40 34.05 -45.03
CA PRO A 180 -12.81 35.38 -44.85
C PRO A 180 -13.88 36.35 -44.33
N ALA A 181 -13.47 37.28 -43.46
CA ALA A 181 -14.37 38.32 -42.98
C ALA A 181 -14.97 39.05 -44.19
N ASP A 182 -16.28 39.29 -44.16
CA ASP A 182 -16.91 40.15 -45.17
C ASP A 182 -16.15 41.49 -45.21
N PRO A 183 -15.85 42.01 -46.42
CA PRO A 183 -15.17 43.29 -46.53
C PRO A 183 -15.99 44.39 -45.83
N PRO A 184 -15.35 45.44 -45.31
CA PRO A 184 -16.05 46.56 -44.70
C PRO A 184 -17.12 47.11 -45.65
N VAL A 185 -18.30 47.45 -45.13
CA VAL A 185 -19.44 47.97 -45.93
C VAL A 185 -19.06 49.20 -46.77
N GLU A 186 -18.05 49.96 -46.33
CA GLU A 186 -17.47 51.11 -47.04
C GLU A 186 -16.73 50.74 -48.34
N GLU A 187 -16.19 49.52 -48.46
CA GLU A 187 -15.56 49.01 -49.69
C GLU A 187 -16.58 48.43 -50.68
N MET A 188 -17.81 48.10 -50.23
CA MET A 188 -18.87 47.55 -51.09
C MET A 188 -19.75 48.63 -51.75
N MET A 189 -19.54 49.92 -51.44
CA MET A 189 -20.32 51.06 -51.95
C MET A 189 -19.60 51.95 -52.98
N GLN A 190 -18.44 51.53 -53.51
CA GLN A 190 -17.75 52.17 -54.64
C GLN A 190 -18.04 51.43 -55.95
#